data_AF-A0A8T0Y8I2-F1
#
_entry.id   AF-A0A8T0Y8I2-F1
#
_cell.length_a   1.000
_cell.length_b   1.000
_cell.length_c   1.000
_cell.angle_alpha   90.00
_cell.angle_beta   90.00
_cell.angle_gamma   90.00
#
_symmetry.space_group_name_H-M   'P 1'
#
loop_
_entity.id
_entity.type
_entity.pdbx_description
1 polymer ?
#
loop_
_entity_poly.entity_id
_entity_poly.type
_entity_poly.pdbx_seq_one_letter_code
_entity_poly.pdbx_strand_id
1 'polypeptide(L)'
;MPGWAAEATNGTGADFVIETGGSGTNAKSIDATKPGGQIGVIGFLSRAKQEEMPGIGSNQLTEKLVRVVTSQNIQPHIYETFGVDEEDS
;
A
#
# COMPACT_ATOMS: atom_id res chain seq x y z
N MET A 1 9.67 10.22 -16.63
CA MET A 1 8.41 10.30 -15.86
C MET A 1 7.28 9.66 -16.66
N PRO A 2 6.42 8.80 -16.06
CA PRO A 2 5.22 8.28 -16.74
C PRO A 2 4.25 9.40 -17.14
N GLY A 3 3.54 9.25 -18.27
CA GLY A 3 2.63 10.31 -18.77
C GLY A 3 1.54 10.72 -17.80
N TRP A 4 0.89 9.75 -17.14
CA TRP A 4 -0.13 10.01 -16.13
C TRP A 4 0.41 10.81 -14.92
N ALA A 5 1.68 10.58 -14.55
CA ALA A 5 2.30 11.28 -13.44
C ALA A 5 2.65 12.72 -13.81
N ALA A 6 3.12 12.94 -15.04
CA ALA A 6 3.37 14.29 -15.56
C ALA A 6 2.08 15.12 -15.62
N GLU A 7 0.98 14.52 -16.08
CA GLU A 7 -0.33 15.17 -16.11
C GLU A 7 -0.82 15.53 -14.70
N ALA A 8 -0.74 14.60 -13.76
CA ALA A 8 -1.22 14.80 -12.38
C ALA A 8 -0.36 15.78 -11.55
N THR A 9 0.89 16.02 -11.94
CA THR A 9 1.86 16.81 -11.16
C THR A 9 2.39 18.03 -11.92
N ASN A 10 1.73 18.42 -13.02
CA ASN A 10 2.17 19.52 -13.88
C ASN A 10 3.66 19.39 -14.31
N GLY A 11 4.11 18.16 -14.51
CA GLY A 11 5.48 17.83 -14.90
C GLY A 11 6.54 17.95 -13.81
N THR A 12 6.21 18.33 -12.57
CA THR A 12 7.21 18.49 -11.50
C THR A 12 7.56 17.17 -10.80
N GLY A 13 6.70 16.16 -10.92
CA GLY A 13 6.80 14.91 -10.17
C GLY A 13 6.18 15.03 -8.77
N ALA A 14 5.89 13.89 -8.16
CA ALA A 14 5.23 13.80 -6.85
C ALA A 14 6.21 14.11 -5.71
N ASP A 15 5.74 14.83 -4.68
CA ASP A 15 6.50 15.06 -3.44
C ASP A 15 6.72 13.77 -2.64
N PHE A 16 5.67 12.95 -2.58
CA PHE A 16 5.63 11.69 -1.87
C PHE A 16 4.99 10.61 -2.74
N VAL A 17 5.63 9.46 -2.82
CA VAL A 17 5.09 8.26 -3.46
C VAL A 17 4.93 7.16 -2.43
N ILE A 18 3.77 6.52 -2.40
CA ILE A 18 3.52 5.32 -1.59
C ILE A 18 3.51 4.11 -2.53
N GLU A 19 4.52 3.25 -2.41
CA GLU A 19 4.73 2.10 -3.29
C GLU A 19 4.12 0.82 -2.69
N THR A 20 3.13 0.25 -3.38
CA THR A 20 2.41 -0.97 -2.97
C THR A 20 2.43 -2.10 -4.02
N GLY A 21 2.85 -1.83 -5.27
CA GLY A 21 2.78 -2.75 -6.40
C GLY A 21 3.96 -3.74 -6.50
N GLY A 22 5.05 -3.48 -5.76
CA GLY A 22 6.18 -4.39 -5.59
C GLY A 22 7.28 -4.25 -6.64
N SER A 23 8.05 -5.32 -6.88
CA SER A 23 9.30 -5.27 -7.66
C SER A 23 9.15 -4.73 -9.10
N GLY A 24 7.97 -4.91 -9.72
CA GLY A 24 7.70 -4.50 -11.10
C GLY A 24 7.32 -3.03 -11.27
N THR A 25 7.04 -2.30 -10.19
CA THR A 25 6.54 -0.91 -10.23
C THR A 25 7.52 0.11 -9.69
N ASN A 26 8.57 -0.33 -9.00
CA ASN A 26 9.54 0.55 -8.33
C ASN A 26 10.19 1.59 -9.26
N ALA A 27 10.64 1.18 -10.46
CA ALA A 27 11.26 2.09 -11.42
C ALA A 27 10.31 3.21 -11.86
N LYS A 28 9.01 2.91 -12.00
CA LYS A 28 7.99 3.91 -12.35
C LYS A 28 7.75 4.88 -11.19
N SER A 29 7.79 4.38 -9.95
CA SER A 29 7.66 5.21 -8.74
C SER A 29 8.83 6.17 -8.57
N ILE A 30 10.07 5.71 -8.80
CA ILE A 30 11.25 6.59 -8.83
C ILE A 30 11.09 7.66 -9.91
N ASP A 31 10.74 7.25 -11.14
CA ASP A 31 10.61 8.15 -12.29
C ASP A 31 9.42 9.14 -12.17
N ALA A 32 8.42 8.82 -11.33
CA ALA A 32 7.30 9.71 -11.00
C ALA A 32 7.59 10.66 -9.83
N THR A 33 8.65 10.42 -9.06
CA THR A 33 8.99 11.23 -7.87
C THR A 33 9.84 12.43 -8.27
N LYS A 34 9.54 13.60 -7.70
CA LYS A 34 10.36 14.79 -7.91
C LYS A 34 11.78 14.61 -7.34
N PRO A 35 12.81 15.30 -7.85
CA PRO A 35 14.11 15.35 -7.19
C PRO A 35 13.98 15.82 -5.72
N GLY A 36 14.52 15.04 -4.78
CA GLY A 36 14.38 15.29 -3.34
C GLY A 36 13.03 14.89 -2.73
N GLY A 37 12.12 14.30 -3.50
CA GLY A 37 10.90 13.67 -2.98
C GLY A 37 11.17 12.36 -2.25
N GLN A 38 10.16 11.85 -1.53
CA GLN A 38 10.28 10.63 -0.74
C GLN A 38 9.41 9.50 -1.27
N ILE A 39 9.92 8.27 -1.19
CA ILE A 39 9.19 7.06 -1.55
C ILE A 39 9.04 6.20 -0.31
N GLY A 40 7.80 6.08 0.19
CA GLY A 40 7.44 5.16 1.24
C GLY A 40 7.07 3.80 0.65
N VAL A 41 7.89 2.78 0.89
CA VAL A 41 7.67 1.43 0.37
C VAL A 41 6.91 0.59 1.40
N ILE A 42 5.72 0.12 1.02
CA ILE A 42 4.87 -0.77 1.84
C ILE A 42 4.84 -2.17 1.22
N GLY A 43 4.83 -2.26 -0.11
CA GLY A 43 4.86 -3.54 -0.85
C GLY A 43 6.24 -4.20 -0.85
N PHE A 44 6.30 -5.46 -1.29
CA PHE A 44 7.55 -6.22 -1.33
C PHE A 44 8.39 -5.89 -2.56
N LEU A 45 9.67 -5.60 -2.36
CA LEU A 45 10.62 -5.25 -3.43
C LEU A 45 11.04 -6.46 -4.29
N SER A 46 10.69 -7.68 -3.88
CA SER A 46 10.87 -8.93 -4.60
C SER A 46 9.74 -9.89 -4.25
N ARG A 47 9.55 -10.96 -5.03
CA ARG A 47 8.67 -12.06 -4.61
C ARG A 47 9.31 -12.71 -3.38
N ALA A 48 8.71 -12.48 -2.21
CA ALA A 48 9.03 -13.24 -1.00
C ALA A 48 8.22 -14.53 -1.01
N LYS A 49 8.83 -15.65 -0.60
CA LYS A 49 8.03 -16.84 -0.29
C LYS A 49 7.20 -16.58 0.97
N GLN A 50 6.06 -17.25 1.11
CA GLN A 50 5.19 -17.08 2.27
C GLN A 50 5.94 -17.33 3.59
N GLU A 51 6.88 -18.28 3.61
CA GLU A 51 7.69 -18.60 4.80
C GLU A 51 8.71 -17.51 5.15
N GLU A 52 9.05 -16.64 4.19
CA GLU A 52 10.00 -15.55 4.31
C GLU A 52 9.31 -14.22 4.65
N MET A 53 7.97 -14.19 4.66
CA MET A 53 7.23 -12.99 5.03
C MET A 53 7.43 -12.70 6.52
N PRO A 54 7.94 -11.52 6.89
CA PRO A 54 8.04 -11.13 8.28
C PRO A 54 6.64 -11.11 8.90
N GLY A 55 6.52 -11.59 10.14
CA GLY A 55 5.26 -11.57 10.86
C GLY A 55 4.69 -10.15 10.92
N ILE A 56 3.55 -9.94 10.27
CA ILE A 56 2.81 -8.68 10.33
C ILE A 56 2.09 -8.67 11.67
N GLY A 57 2.60 -7.94 12.66
CA GLY A 57 1.89 -7.88 13.93
C GLY A 57 2.61 -7.18 15.06
N SER A 58 2.35 -5.87 15.20
CA SER A 58 2.52 -5.19 16.47
C SER A 58 1.13 -4.86 17.02
N ASN A 59 0.78 -5.41 18.19
CA ASN A 59 -0.48 -5.11 18.86
C ASN A 59 -0.68 -3.60 19.03
N GLN A 60 0.39 -2.87 19.36
CA GLN A 60 0.36 -1.42 19.49
C GLN A 60 0.00 -0.71 18.18
N LEU A 61 0.47 -1.23 17.03
CA LEU A 61 0.14 -0.67 15.73
C LEU A 61 -1.32 -0.98 15.35
N THR A 62 -1.80 -2.20 15.66
CA THR A 62 -3.20 -2.60 15.47
C THR A 62 -4.14 -1.73 16.30
N GLU A 63 -3.83 -1.47 17.57
CA GLU A 63 -4.61 -0.58 18.43
C GLU A 63 -4.68 0.86 17.87
N LYS A 64 -3.56 1.37 17.36
CA LYS A 64 -3.51 2.69 16.70
C LYS A 64 -4.36 2.71 15.43
N LEU A 65 -4.31 1.66 14.61
CA LEU A 65 -5.14 1.54 13.42
C LEU A 65 -6.63 1.61 13.78
N VAL A 66 -7.08 0.81 14.74
CA VAL A 66 -8.48 0.80 15.20
C VAL A 66 -8.91 2.19 15.69
N ARG A 67 -8.06 2.87 16.46
CA ARG A 67 -8.32 4.25 16.93
C ARG A 67 -8.50 5.24 15.77
N VAL A 68 -7.65 5.18 14.74
CA VAL A 68 -7.75 6.09 13.60
C VAL A 68 -9.00 5.79 12.78
N VAL A 69 -9.27 4.52 12.49
CA VAL A 69 -10.46 4.09 11.72
C VAL A 69 -11.75 4.59 12.38
N THR A 70 -11.87 4.39 13.69
CA THR A 70 -13.05 4.81 14.46
C THR A 70 -13.19 6.33 14.57
N SER A 71 -12.10 7.05 14.88
CA SER A 71 -12.15 8.50 15.08
C SER A 71 -12.35 9.31 13.80
N GLN A 72 -11.87 8.81 12.66
CA GLN A 72 -11.97 9.48 11.36
C GLN A 72 -13.15 8.97 10.52
N ASN A 73 -13.97 8.06 11.07
CA ASN A 73 -15.06 7.40 10.36
C ASN A 73 -14.62 6.81 9.00
N ILE A 74 -13.43 6.21 8.96
CA ILE A 74 -12.92 5.58 7.75
C ILE A 74 -13.70 4.29 7.54
N GLN A 75 -14.30 4.14 6.37
CA GLN A 75 -14.97 2.92 5.95
C GLN A 75 -14.02 2.15 5.01
N PRO A 76 -13.42 1.02 5.44
CA PRO A 76 -12.59 0.20 4.57
C PRO A 76 -13.40 -0.30 3.38
N HIS A 77 -12.78 -0.33 2.20
CA HIS A 77 -13.43 -0.85 1.00
C HIS A 77 -13.54 -2.39 1.08
N ILE A 78 -14.76 -2.90 1.22
CA ILE A 78 -15.06 -4.34 1.17
C ILE A 78 -15.48 -4.66 -0.27
N TYR A 79 -14.64 -5.39 -1.00
CA TYR A 79 -14.94 -5.79 -2.38
C TYR A 79 -15.92 -6.98 -2.41
N GLU A 80 -15.72 -7.96 -1.53
CA GLU A 80 -16.47 -9.20 -1.53
C GLU A 80 -16.54 -9.79 -0.11
N THR A 81 -17.61 -10.51 0.19
CA THR A 81 -17.84 -11.18 1.48
C THR A 81 -18.19 -12.64 1.23
N PHE A 82 -17.47 -13.54 1.91
CA PHE A 82 -17.73 -14.97 1.85
C PHE A 82 -18.44 -15.42 3.12
N GLY A 83 -19.54 -16.16 2.96
CA GLY A 83 -20.20 -16.83 4.08
C GLY A 83 -19.39 -18.05 4.51
N VAL A 84 -19.53 -18.45 5.76
CA VAL A 84 -19.13 -19.79 6.17
C VAL A 84 -20.29 -20.69 5.81
N ASP A 85 -20.10 -21.57 4.83
CA ASP A 85 -21.02 -22.70 4.65
C ASP A 85 -20.76 -23.66 5.81
N GLU A 86 -21.82 -24.11 6.50
CA GLU A 86 -21.70 -25.26 7.40
C GLU A 86 -21.33 -26.46 6.52
N GLU A 87 -20.03 -26.79 6.42
CA GLU A 87 -19.62 -28.11 5.91
C GLU A 87 -20.24 -29.15 6.85
N ASP A 88 -21.17 -29.95 6.30
CA ASP A 88 -21.82 -31.06 6.97
C ASP A 88 -20.79 -31.86 7.80
N SER A 89 -21.02 -31.89 9.11
CA SER A 89 -20.30 -32.66 10.12
C SER A 89 -20.18 -34.14 9.79
#